data_AF-A0A2D9ITE8-F1
#
_entry.id   AF-A0A2D9ITE8-F1
#
_cell.length_a   1.000
_cell.length_b   1.000
_cell.length_c   1.000
_cell.angle_alpha   90.00
_cell.angle_beta   90.00
_cell.angle_gamma   90.00
#
_symmetry.space_group_name_H-M   'P 1'
#
loop_
_entity.id
_entity.type
_entity.pdbx_description
1 polymer ?
#
loop_
_entity_poly.entity_id
_entity_poly.type
_entity_poly.pdbx_seq_one_letter_code
_entity_poly.pdbx_strand_id
1 'polypeptide(L)'
;MRQLKITKQVTNRETASLDKYLQEIGRVDLITAEEEVELAKRIKTGDQDALERMVKANLRFVVSVSKQYQNQGLTLPDLINEGNLGLIKAAQRFDETRG
;
A
#
# COMPACT_ATOMS: atom_id res chain seq x y z
N MET A 1 -44.27 -25.17 -11.52
CA MET A 1 -43.47 -23.93 -11.62
C MET A 1 -42.12 -24.21 -10.96
N ARG A 2 -41.01 -24.21 -11.71
CA ARG A 2 -39.67 -24.51 -11.14
C ARG A 2 -39.13 -23.26 -10.46
N GLN A 3 -38.78 -23.39 -9.19
CA GLN A 3 -38.20 -22.33 -8.38
C GLN A 3 -36.78 -22.06 -8.87
N LEU A 4 -36.56 -20.89 -9.47
CA LEU A 4 -35.21 -20.42 -9.80
C LEU A 4 -34.51 -20.08 -8.48
N LYS A 5 -33.64 -20.98 -8.00
CA LYS A 5 -32.67 -20.65 -6.95
C LYS A 5 -31.66 -19.70 -7.59
N ILE A 6 -31.83 -18.41 -7.37
CA ILE A 6 -30.79 -17.41 -7.66
C ILE A 6 -29.73 -17.61 -6.59
N THR A 7 -28.83 -18.58 -6.81
CA THR A 7 -27.58 -18.63 -6.07
C THR A 7 -26.83 -17.36 -6.44
N LYS A 8 -26.75 -16.41 -5.51
CA LYS A 8 -25.92 -15.20 -5.62
C LYS A 8 -24.49 -15.64 -5.91
N GLN A 9 -24.12 -15.78 -7.18
CA GLN A 9 -22.74 -15.71 -7.63
C GLN A 9 -22.32 -14.24 -7.50
N VAL A 10 -22.21 -13.76 -6.27
CA VAL A 10 -21.46 -12.55 -6.00
C VAL A 10 -20.02 -13.01 -6.05
N THR A 11 -19.41 -12.96 -7.24
CA THR A 11 -17.95 -12.99 -7.33
C THR A 11 -17.47 -11.89 -6.39
N ASN A 12 -16.75 -12.25 -5.33
CA ASN A 12 -16.40 -11.32 -4.25
C ASN A 12 -15.47 -10.23 -4.82
N ARG A 13 -16.07 -9.14 -5.32
CA ARG A 13 -15.40 -8.11 -6.13
C ARG A 13 -14.30 -7.42 -5.33
N GLU A 14 -14.48 -7.31 -4.01
CA GLU A 14 -13.49 -6.79 -3.07
C GLU A 14 -12.22 -7.66 -3.03
N THR A 15 -12.38 -8.98 -3.05
CA THR A 15 -11.24 -9.92 -3.10
C THR A 15 -10.48 -9.76 -4.42
N ALA A 16 -11.20 -9.70 -5.54
CA ALA A 16 -10.56 -9.52 -6.85
C ALA A 16 -9.81 -8.19 -6.99
N SER A 17 -10.34 -7.09 -6.40
CA SER A 17 -9.62 -5.80 -6.39
C SER A 17 -8.40 -5.82 -5.48
N LEU A 18 -8.49 -6.47 -4.31
CA LEU A 18 -7.36 -6.59 -3.39
C LEU A 18 -6.25 -7.45 -4.00
N ASP A 19 -6.60 -8.58 -4.61
CA ASP A 19 -5.62 -9.46 -5.26
C ASP A 19 -4.87 -8.73 -6.37
N LYS A 20 -5.57 -7.95 -7.20
CA LYS A 20 -4.95 -7.11 -8.23
C LYS A 20 -3.99 -6.09 -7.63
N TYR A 21 -4.40 -5.38 -6.57
CA TYR A 21 -3.53 -4.44 -5.87
C TYR A 21 -2.27 -5.11 -5.33
N LEU A 22 -2.40 -6.28 -4.68
CA LEU A 22 -1.27 -7.03 -4.15
C LEU A 22 -0.29 -7.48 -5.25
N GLN A 23 -0.81 -7.86 -6.42
CA GLN A 23 0.02 -8.18 -7.59
C GLN A 23 0.74 -6.95 -8.14
N GLU A 24 0.09 -5.80 -8.21
CA GLU A 24 0.68 -4.56 -8.71
C GLU A 24 1.82 -4.07 -7.82
N ILE A 25 1.61 -3.97 -6.51
CA ILE A 25 2.67 -3.54 -5.57
C ILE A 25 3.81 -4.57 -5.49
N GLY A 26 3.53 -5.84 -5.76
CA GLY A 26 4.53 -6.90 -5.79
C GLY A 26 5.51 -6.79 -6.97
N ARG A 27 5.15 -6.06 -8.02
CA ARG A 27 5.98 -5.80 -9.20
C ARG A 27 6.84 -4.55 -9.08
N VAL A 28 6.63 -3.74 -8.03
CA VAL A 28 7.45 -2.55 -7.80
C VAL A 28 8.80 -2.99 -7.25
N ASP A 29 9.86 -2.53 -7.90
CA ASP A 29 11.23 -2.77 -7.45
C ASP A 29 11.47 -2.13 -6.09
N LEU A 30 12.23 -2.85 -5.25
CA LEU A 30 12.75 -2.30 -4.00
C LEU A 30 13.78 -1.21 -4.30
N ILE A 31 13.90 -0.27 -3.37
CA ILE A 31 14.91 0.78 -3.42
C ILE A 31 16.06 0.44 -2.46
N THR A 32 17.28 0.82 -2.80
CA THR A 32 18.44 0.70 -1.91
C THR A 32 18.48 1.85 -0.90
N ALA A 33 19.35 1.74 0.10
CA ALA A 33 19.56 2.80 1.09
C ALA A 33 20.09 4.09 0.42
N GLU A 34 20.96 3.97 -0.58
CA GLU A 34 21.46 5.12 -1.34
C GLU A 34 20.35 5.79 -2.15
N GLU A 35 19.47 5.00 -2.77
CA GLU A 35 18.30 5.51 -3.47
C GLU A 35 17.31 6.19 -2.50
N GLU A 36 17.10 5.64 -1.31
CA GLU A 36 16.28 6.27 -0.26
C GLU A 36 16.81 7.66 0.10
N VAL A 37 18.12 7.79 0.31
CA VAL A 37 18.77 9.07 0.62
C VAL A 37 18.55 10.07 -0.50
N GLU A 38 18.70 9.67 -1.76
CA GLU A 38 18.51 10.55 -2.91
C GLU A 38 17.05 10.98 -3.08
N LEU A 39 16.12 10.02 -2.96
CA LEU A 39 14.68 10.31 -3.02
C LEU A 39 14.27 11.25 -1.89
N ALA A 40 14.76 11.05 -0.67
CA ALA A 40 14.48 11.91 0.48
C ALA A 40 14.89 13.36 0.24
N LYS A 41 16.10 13.58 -0.30
CA LYS A 41 16.58 14.93 -0.66
C LYS A 41 15.68 15.61 -1.68
N ARG A 42 15.27 14.87 -2.71
CA ARG A 42 14.36 15.38 -3.76
C ARG A 42 12.95 15.66 -3.22
N ILE A 43 12.44 14.82 -2.32
CA ILE A 43 11.15 15.04 -1.66
C ILE A 43 11.17 16.35 -0.85
N LYS A 44 12.28 16.65 -0.15
CA LYS A 44 12.45 17.92 0.59
C LYS A 44 12.38 19.15 -0.33
N THR A 45 12.74 19.02 -1.60
CA THR A 45 12.60 20.09 -2.60
C THR A 45 11.22 20.12 -3.28
N GLY A 46 10.28 19.27 -2.87
CA GLY A 46 8.92 19.21 -3.42
C GLY A 46 8.76 18.29 -4.64
N ASP A 47 9.70 17.37 -4.89
CA ASP A 47 9.62 16.43 -6.01
C ASP A 47 8.56 15.34 -5.74
N GLN A 48 7.43 15.48 -6.44
CA GLN A 48 6.29 14.58 -6.29
C GLN A 48 6.57 13.17 -6.87
N ASP A 49 7.38 13.06 -7.92
CA ASP A 49 7.74 11.77 -8.51
C ASP A 49 8.67 10.99 -7.58
N ALA A 50 9.58 11.69 -6.88
CA ALA A 50 10.41 11.10 -5.85
C ALA A 50 9.55 10.58 -4.67
N LEU A 51 8.55 11.36 -4.24
CA LEU A 51 7.61 10.93 -3.20
C LEU A 51 6.83 9.69 -3.64
N GLU A 52 6.31 9.69 -4.87
CA GLU A 52 5.56 8.56 -5.41
C GLU A 52 6.43 7.29 -5.51
N ARG A 53 7.69 7.42 -5.97
CA ARG A 53 8.64 6.30 -6.03
C ARG A 53 8.94 5.75 -4.64
N MET A 54 9.24 6.61 -3.67
CA MET A 54 9.51 6.25 -2.28
C MET A 54 8.33 5.49 -1.66
N VAL A 55 7.11 6.02 -1.83
CA VAL A 55 5.89 5.40 -1.32
C VAL A 55 5.64 4.05 -1.98
N LYS A 56 5.69 3.98 -3.33
CA LYS A 56 5.43 2.75 -4.08
C LYS A 56 6.36 1.61 -3.69
N ALA A 57 7.66 1.88 -3.55
CA ALA A 57 8.65 0.88 -3.14
C ALA A 57 8.34 0.27 -1.76
N ASN A 58 7.66 1.04 -0.90
CA ASN A 58 7.34 0.67 0.48
C ASN A 58 5.90 0.15 0.69
N LEU A 59 5.06 0.04 -0.34
CA LEU A 59 3.67 -0.44 -0.20
C LEU A 59 3.60 -1.89 0.32
N ARG A 60 4.59 -2.72 -0.01
CA ARG A 60 4.68 -4.11 0.49
C ARG A 60 4.87 -4.16 2.00
N PHE A 61 5.59 -3.19 2.58
CA PHE A 61 5.76 -3.05 4.02
C PHE A 61 4.44 -2.67 4.70
N VAL A 62 3.66 -1.77 4.11
CA VAL A 62 2.33 -1.43 4.65
C VAL A 62 1.47 -2.69 4.76
N VAL A 63 1.40 -3.49 3.70
CA VAL A 63 0.63 -4.74 3.72
C VAL A 63 1.13 -5.72 4.79
N SER A 64 2.44 -5.85 5.00
CA SER A 64 2.98 -6.76 6.02
C SER A 64 2.65 -6.29 7.45
N VAL A 65 2.60 -4.98 7.68
CA VAL A 65 2.17 -4.40 8.95
C VAL A 65 0.65 -4.55 9.11
N SER A 66 -0.16 -4.16 8.13
CA SER A 66 -1.63 -4.24 8.19
C SER A 66 -2.15 -5.65 8.47
N LYS A 67 -1.47 -6.69 7.96
CA LYS A 67 -1.81 -8.10 8.25
C LYS A 67 -1.74 -8.45 9.74
N GLN A 68 -0.88 -7.79 10.52
CA GLN A 68 -0.74 -8.03 11.96
C GLN A 68 -1.91 -7.45 12.77
N TYR A 69 -2.67 -6.52 12.19
CA TYR A 69 -3.82 -5.86 12.83
C TYR A 69 -5.17 -6.40 12.35
N GLN A 70 -5.19 -7.51 11.60
CA GLN A 70 -6.44 -8.13 11.16
C GLN A 70 -7.28 -8.63 12.35
N ASN A 71 -8.58 -8.75 12.14
CA ASN A 71 -9.57 -9.22 13.13
C ASN A 71 -9.78 -8.29 14.34
N GLN A 72 -9.36 -7.03 14.24
CA GLN A 72 -9.55 -6.01 15.29
C GLN A 72 -10.68 -5.02 14.97
N GLY A 73 -11.63 -5.41 14.12
CA GLY A 73 -12.82 -4.61 13.78
C GLY A 73 -12.75 -3.84 12.46
N LEU A 74 -11.61 -3.83 11.77
CA LEU A 74 -11.45 -3.28 10.41
C LEU A 74 -11.12 -4.38 9.40
N THR A 75 -11.52 -4.17 8.15
CA THR A 75 -11.14 -5.07 7.05
C THR A 75 -9.68 -4.86 6.66
N LEU A 76 -9.06 -5.84 6.02
CA LEU A 76 -7.67 -5.70 5.54
C LEU A 76 -7.51 -4.54 4.54
N PRO A 77 -8.40 -4.33 3.55
CA PRO A 77 -8.35 -3.14 2.69
C PRO A 77 -8.36 -1.81 3.47
N ASP A 78 -9.20 -1.70 4.52
CA ASP A 78 -9.26 -0.47 5.32
C ASP A 78 -7.95 -0.23 6.07
N LEU A 79 -7.39 -1.27 6.68
CA LEU A 79 -6.09 -1.20 7.36
C LEU A 79 -4.95 -0.82 6.41
N ILE A 80 -4.99 -1.31 5.16
CA ILE A 80 -4.01 -0.95 4.13
C ILE A 80 -4.17 0.51 3.72
N ASN A 81 -5.39 1.00 3.53
CA ASN A 81 -5.64 2.39 3.16
C ASN A 81 -5.13 3.37 4.23
N GLU A 82 -5.44 3.11 5.50
CA GLU A 82 -4.92 3.91 6.62
C GLU A 82 -3.39 3.84 6.73
N GLY A 83 -2.83 2.63 6.56
CA GLY A 83 -1.38 2.43 6.54
C GLY A 83 -0.69 3.19 5.41
N ASN A 84 -1.28 3.21 4.21
CA ASN A 84 -0.77 3.95 3.05
C ASN A 84 -0.79 5.46 3.30
N LEU A 85 -1.86 5.98 3.93
CA LEU A 85 -1.93 7.38 4.33
C LEU A 85 -0.83 7.73 5.35
N GLY A 86 -0.58 6.83 6.31
CA GLY A 86 0.52 6.94 7.25
C GLY A 86 1.88 6.96 6.55
N LEU A 87 2.09 6.07 5.58
CA LEU A 87 3.33 5.98 4.80
C LEU A 87 3.60 7.26 4.01
N ILE A 88 2.59 7.83 3.33
CA ILE A 88 2.76 9.08 2.57
C ILE A 88 3.20 10.21 3.51
N LYS A 89 2.55 10.34 4.68
CA LYS A 89 2.91 11.35 5.69
C LYS A 89 4.32 11.13 6.24
N ALA A 90 4.72 9.87 6.44
CA ALA A 90 6.05 9.52 6.90
C ALA A 90 7.12 9.87 5.84
N ALA A 91 6.88 9.52 4.58
CA ALA A 91 7.78 9.80 3.46
C ALA A 91 7.99 11.32 3.26
N GLN A 92 6.94 12.13 3.42
CA GLN A 92 7.04 13.60 3.35
C GLN A 92 7.90 14.21 4.47
N ARG A 93 8.04 13.52 5.60
CA ARG A 93 8.75 14.00 6.80
C ARG A 93 10.04 13.22 7.08
N PHE A 94 10.41 12.33 6.17
CA PHE A 94 11.57 11.47 6.33
C PHE A 94 12.84 12.33 6.34
N ASP A 95 13.72 12.01 7.30
CA ASP A 95 15.00 12.69 7.46
C ASP A 95 16.11 11.67 7.27
N GLU A 96 16.73 11.72 6.10
CA GLU A 96 17.83 10.83 5.70
C GLU A 96 19.10 11.01 6.55
N THR A 97 19.18 12.07 7.36
CA THR A 97 20.31 12.29 8.27
C THR A 97 20.15 11.57 9.61
N ARG A 98 18.96 11.03 9.88
CA ARG A 98 18.62 10.29 11.08
C ARG A 98 18.58 8.79 10.76
N GLY A 99 19.75 8.26 10.43
CA GLY A 99 19.99 6.84 10.12
C GLY A 99 21.43 6.47 10.41
#